data_AF-A0A7W5UGP9-F1
#
_entry.id   AF-A0A7W5UGP9-F1
#
_cell.length_a   1.000
_cell.length_b   1.000
_cell.length_c   1.000
_cell.angle_alpha   90.00
_cell.angle_beta   90.00
_cell.angle_gamma   90.00
#
_symmetry.space_group_name_H-M   'P 1'
#
loop_
_entity.id
_entity.type
_entity.pdbx_description
1 polymer ?
#
loop_
_entity_poly.entity_id
_entity_poly.type
_entity_poly.pdbx_seq_one_letter_code
_entity_poly.pdbx_strand_id
1 'polypeptide(L)'
;MNQPSSSVHRTFVYVSAAIAGTIDAYRMDGATGALTVISSMDVGGMVMPMAVSLDRRHLYAVIRAQPYRVLTLAIDPESGRLRQEAAAALPDSMAYVALDPTGGLLLAASYGGDKIAVLLIDKNGLVTARAQQVIATGRNAHSIVTDRTGKYVFVTNLGSDAVQQFILHPETGILKPNDPAQVLTGKGFGPRHIVVSPDNKAVYVLTELTGHVVHYALDADRGTLREVESLASVPEDAGLSPGLAPDSVSPDNGEPKIWAADIGITPDGRFLYTTERTTSRLALLKIDVDNGRLTYVTNYPTEQQPRGIRIDPSGRFLVVSGEKSDRLSVYAIDQSDGGLALVGRYPVNAGANWIEMATFP
;
A
#
# COMPACT_ATOMS: atom_id res chain seq x y z
N MET A 1 -43.22 15.41 -1.04
CA MET A 1 -42.04 15.05 -1.86
C MET A 1 -41.06 14.36 -0.93
N ASN A 2 -40.94 13.04 -1.02
CA ASN A 2 -39.93 12.31 -0.28
C ASN A 2 -38.58 12.64 -0.91
N GLN A 3 -37.67 13.25 -0.14
CA GLN A 3 -36.26 13.24 -0.52
C GLN A 3 -35.79 11.79 -0.58
N PRO A 4 -34.99 11.39 -1.57
CA PRO A 4 -34.34 10.10 -1.53
C PRO A 4 -33.39 10.10 -0.33
N SER A 5 -33.55 9.16 0.60
CA SER A 5 -32.56 8.96 1.65
C SER A 5 -31.26 8.56 0.94
N SER A 6 -30.27 9.45 0.90
CA SER A 6 -28.90 9.05 0.59
C SER A 6 -28.54 7.96 1.60
N SER A 7 -28.33 6.73 1.17
CA SER A 7 -27.76 5.70 2.04
C SER A 7 -26.44 6.26 2.57
N VAL A 8 -26.39 6.54 3.88
CA VAL A 8 -25.17 7.05 4.50
C VAL A 8 -24.20 5.88 4.53
N HIS A 9 -23.34 5.81 3.52
CA HIS A 9 -22.26 4.82 3.48
C HIS A 9 -21.45 4.90 4.77
N ARG A 10 -21.22 3.74 5.39
CA ARG A 10 -20.43 3.63 6.61
C ARG A 10 -19.01 3.26 6.23
N THR A 11 -18.09 4.21 6.33
CA THR A 11 -16.66 3.97 6.11
C THR A 11 -15.94 3.82 7.44
N PHE A 12 -15.21 2.72 7.57
CA PHE A 12 -14.30 2.47 8.68
C PHE A 12 -12.85 2.55 8.20
N VAL A 13 -12.00 3.15 9.02
CA VAL A 13 -10.56 3.27 8.80
C VAL A 13 -9.86 2.40 9.85
N TYR A 14 -8.95 1.55 9.40
CA TYR A 14 -8.14 0.68 10.25
C TYR A 14 -6.68 1.06 10.10
N VAL A 15 -5.99 1.27 11.22
CA VAL A 15 -4.58 1.65 11.23
C VAL A 15 -3.77 0.70 12.10
N SER A 16 -2.74 0.09 11.53
CA SER A 16 -1.81 -0.73 12.30
C SER A 16 -0.78 0.15 13.01
N ALA A 17 -0.59 -0.10 14.32
CA ALA A 17 0.40 0.55 15.16
C ALA A 17 1.43 -0.49 15.61
N ALA A 18 2.55 -0.59 14.88
CA ALA A 18 3.49 -1.70 15.04
C ALA A 18 4.20 -1.75 16.40
N ILE A 19 4.48 -0.57 16.99
CA ILE A 19 5.17 -0.49 18.30
C ILE A 19 4.18 -0.83 19.41
N ALA A 20 2.96 -0.30 19.35
CA ALA A 20 1.92 -0.61 20.31
C ALA A 20 1.37 -2.04 20.19
N GLY A 21 1.48 -2.66 19.01
CA GLY A 21 0.91 -3.98 18.73
C GLY A 21 -0.61 -3.96 18.57
N THR A 22 -1.17 -2.83 18.15
CA THR A 22 -2.61 -2.63 18.04
C THR A 22 -3.07 -2.33 16.62
N ILE A 23 -4.36 -2.56 16.37
CA ILE A 23 -5.08 -2.00 15.22
C ILE A 23 -6.10 -1.01 15.76
N ASP A 24 -5.94 0.26 15.40
CA ASP A 24 -6.83 1.35 15.76
C ASP A 24 -7.93 1.47 14.70
N ALA A 25 -9.19 1.56 15.14
CA ALA A 25 -10.36 1.63 14.29
C ALA A 25 -11.09 2.96 14.47
N TYR A 26 -11.50 3.57 13.36
CA TYR A 26 -12.23 4.83 13.33
C TYR A 26 -13.43 4.73 12.38
N ARG A 27 -14.49 5.49 12.67
CA ARG A 27 -15.58 5.76 11.74
C ARG A 27 -15.29 7.06 11.02
N MET A 28 -15.30 7.05 9.69
CA MET A 28 -15.19 8.24 8.86
C MET A 28 -16.59 8.75 8.50
N ASP A 29 -16.83 10.04 8.76
CA ASP A 29 -18.00 10.74 8.24
C ASP A 29 -17.84 10.94 6.72
N GLY A 30 -18.76 10.37 5.95
CA GLY A 30 -18.68 10.38 4.49
C GLY A 30 -18.87 11.76 3.85
N ALA A 31 -19.37 12.77 4.57
CA ALA A 31 -19.54 14.11 4.00
C ALA A 31 -18.31 15.00 4.24
N THR A 32 -17.71 14.86 5.43
CA THR A 32 -16.67 15.76 5.93
C THR A 32 -15.29 15.12 6.02
N GLY A 33 -15.20 13.79 5.99
CA GLY A 33 -13.96 13.04 6.21
C GLY A 33 -13.55 12.93 7.68
N ALA A 34 -14.32 13.53 8.60
CA ALA A 34 -13.97 13.54 10.01
C ALA A 34 -13.98 12.13 10.62
N LEU A 35 -12.97 11.82 11.45
CA LEU A 35 -12.87 10.53 12.11
C LEU A 35 -13.42 10.58 13.54
N THR A 36 -14.14 9.52 13.92
CA THR A 36 -14.53 9.22 15.29
C THR A 36 -13.89 7.91 15.72
N VAL A 37 -13.17 7.90 16.84
CA VAL A 37 -12.53 6.68 17.37
C VAL A 37 -13.59 5.64 17.72
N ILE A 38 -13.35 4.39 17.32
CA ILE A 38 -14.20 3.23 17.65
C ILE A 38 -13.55 2.38 18.73
N SER A 39 -12.33 1.90 18.46
CA SER A 39 -11.63 0.95 19.33
C SER A 39 -10.15 0.89 19.00
N SER A 40 -9.38 0.32 19.91
CA SER A 40 -8.02 -0.18 19.64
C SER A 40 -7.98 -1.65 20.04
N MET A 41 -7.61 -2.53 19.12
CA MET A 41 -7.53 -3.97 19.35
C MET A 41 -6.07 -4.40 19.47
N ASP A 42 -5.68 -5.02 20.57
CA ASP A 42 -4.39 -5.69 20.70
C ASP A 42 -4.36 -6.96 19.83
N VAL A 43 -3.34 -7.04 18.98
CA VAL A 43 -3.11 -8.16 18.04
C VAL A 43 -1.67 -8.70 18.13
N GLY A 44 -0.83 -8.08 18.95
CA GLY A 44 0.59 -8.35 19.10
C GLY A 44 1.50 -7.39 18.32
N GLY A 45 2.72 -7.23 18.84
CA GLY A 45 3.74 -6.33 18.29
C GLY A 45 4.10 -6.62 16.83
N MET A 46 4.53 -5.59 16.11
CA MET A 46 4.88 -5.62 14.70
C MET A 46 3.72 -6.03 13.77
N VAL A 47 2.47 -5.69 14.13
CA VAL A 47 1.38 -5.63 13.15
C VAL A 47 1.68 -4.50 12.15
N MET A 48 1.75 -4.84 10.86
CA MET A 48 2.13 -3.88 9.81
C MET A 48 1.24 -4.01 8.58
N PRO A 49 1.56 -4.78 7.53
CA PRO A 49 0.74 -4.74 6.34
C PRO A 49 -0.61 -5.40 6.62
N MET A 50 -1.66 -4.74 6.15
CA MET A 50 -3.02 -5.21 6.22
C MET A 50 -3.64 -5.19 4.83
N ALA A 51 -4.72 -5.96 4.63
CA ALA A 51 -5.55 -5.93 3.44
C ALA A 51 -7.02 -6.20 3.82
N VAL A 52 -7.95 -5.42 3.28
CA VAL A 52 -9.40 -5.66 3.44
C VAL A 52 -9.92 -6.56 2.31
N SER A 53 -10.67 -7.58 2.68
CA SER A 53 -11.42 -8.48 1.77
C SER A 53 -12.37 -7.71 0.83
N LEU A 54 -12.67 -8.28 -0.33
CA LEU A 54 -13.50 -7.62 -1.35
C LEU A 54 -14.95 -7.40 -0.88
N ASP A 55 -15.49 -8.33 -0.09
CA ASP A 55 -16.81 -8.20 0.55
C ASP A 55 -16.78 -7.33 1.82
N ARG A 56 -15.57 -6.90 2.21
CA ARG A 56 -15.25 -6.01 3.33
C ARG A 56 -15.56 -6.64 4.69
N ARG A 57 -15.78 -7.95 4.76
CA ARG A 57 -16.15 -8.67 6.00
C ARG A 57 -14.95 -9.11 6.81
N HIS A 58 -13.77 -9.15 6.19
CA HIS A 58 -12.50 -9.51 6.82
C HIS A 58 -11.41 -8.47 6.58
N LEU A 59 -10.59 -8.27 7.61
CA LEU A 59 -9.28 -7.60 7.58
C LEU A 59 -8.21 -8.66 7.80
N TYR A 60 -7.29 -8.80 6.85
CA TYR A 60 -6.10 -9.64 6.98
C TYR A 60 -4.97 -8.78 7.53
N ALA A 61 -4.46 -9.11 8.72
CA ALA A 61 -3.41 -8.33 9.38
C ALA A 61 -2.17 -9.17 9.64
N VAL A 62 -1.02 -8.76 9.09
CA VAL A 62 0.23 -9.49 9.22
C VAL A 62 0.99 -9.07 10.47
N ILE A 63 1.39 -10.07 11.25
CA ILE A 63 2.32 -9.92 12.37
C ILE A 63 3.72 -10.29 11.89
N ARG A 64 4.59 -9.29 11.87
CA ARG A 64 5.98 -9.39 11.37
C ARG A 64 7.00 -9.79 12.44
N ALA A 65 6.57 -10.00 13.68
CA ALA A 65 7.38 -10.59 14.75
C ALA A 65 7.14 -12.11 14.85
N GLN A 66 8.12 -12.86 15.36
CA GLN A 66 7.96 -14.31 15.55
C GLN A 66 6.94 -14.63 16.65
N PRO A 67 6.08 -15.66 16.47
CA PRO A 67 5.90 -16.44 15.25
C PRO A 67 5.18 -15.63 14.16
N TYR A 68 5.76 -15.64 12.95
CA TYR A 68 5.22 -14.91 11.80
C TYR A 68 3.87 -15.49 11.39
N ARG A 69 2.87 -14.63 11.28
CA ARG A 69 1.49 -15.05 11.02
C ARG A 69 0.68 -13.95 10.37
N VAL A 70 -0.39 -14.33 9.69
CA VAL A 70 -1.48 -13.44 9.30
C VAL A 70 -2.70 -13.77 10.15
N LEU A 71 -3.32 -12.75 10.71
CA LEU A 71 -4.60 -12.85 11.40
C LEU A 71 -5.73 -12.60 10.40
N THR A 72 -6.79 -13.39 10.50
CA THR A 72 -8.07 -13.08 9.86
C THR A 72 -9.00 -12.48 10.90
N LEU A 73 -9.35 -11.20 10.74
CA LEU A 73 -10.19 -10.45 11.66
C LEU A 73 -11.53 -10.15 10.98
N ALA A 74 -12.65 -10.60 11.56
CA ALA A 74 -13.97 -10.20 11.10
C ALA A 74 -14.21 -8.72 11.40
N ILE A 75 -14.80 -8.03 10.43
CA ILE A 75 -15.28 -6.64 10.54
C ILE A 75 -16.78 -6.68 10.79
N ASP A 76 -17.21 -6.11 11.92
CA ASP A 76 -18.62 -5.85 12.17
C ASP A 76 -19.10 -4.67 11.28
N PRO A 77 -20.07 -4.88 10.36
CA PRO A 77 -20.45 -3.87 9.37
C PRO A 77 -21.20 -2.67 9.95
N GLU A 78 -21.71 -2.77 11.19
CA GLU A 78 -22.48 -1.69 11.82
C GLU A 78 -21.61 -0.81 12.70
N SER A 79 -20.74 -1.43 13.48
CA SER A 79 -19.90 -0.79 14.49
C SER A 79 -18.47 -0.54 13.99
N GLY A 80 -17.98 -1.32 13.04
CA GLY A 80 -16.59 -1.31 12.56
C GLY A 80 -15.62 -2.04 13.48
N ARG A 81 -16.10 -2.66 14.56
CA ARG A 81 -15.24 -3.38 15.52
C ARG A 81 -14.68 -4.66 14.90
N LEU A 82 -13.45 -4.98 15.29
CA LEU A 82 -12.74 -6.18 14.85
C LEU A 82 -12.90 -7.33 15.85
N ARG A 83 -12.98 -8.56 15.34
CA ARG A 83 -12.89 -9.80 16.12
C ARG A 83 -11.99 -10.80 15.39
N GLN A 84 -10.98 -11.34 16.06
CA GLN A 84 -10.15 -12.38 15.47
C GLN A 84 -10.96 -13.67 15.26
N GLU A 85 -10.87 -14.24 14.06
CA GLU A 85 -11.50 -15.52 13.71
C GLU A 85 -10.47 -16.64 13.52
N ALA A 86 -9.35 -16.32 12.88
CA ALA A 86 -8.31 -17.29 12.56
C ALA A 86 -6.92 -16.65 12.54
N ALA A 87 -5.91 -17.51 12.53
CA ALA A 87 -4.53 -17.14 12.27
C ALA A 87 -3.86 -18.24 11.44
N ALA A 88 -3.04 -17.84 10.46
CA ALA A 88 -2.26 -18.74 9.62
C ALA A 88 -0.77 -18.41 9.71
N ALA A 89 0.08 -19.44 9.69
CA ALA A 89 1.53 -19.26 9.71
C ALA A 89 2.02 -18.65 8.39
N LEU A 90 2.96 -17.72 8.48
CA LEU A 90 3.67 -17.17 7.34
C LEU A 90 5.09 -17.74 7.28
N PRO A 91 5.65 -17.95 6.08
CA PRO A 91 6.98 -18.54 5.94
C PRO A 91 8.12 -17.58 6.30
N ASP A 92 7.84 -16.28 6.49
CA ASP A 92 8.82 -15.26 6.86
C ASP A 92 8.11 -13.98 7.37
N SER A 93 8.87 -12.96 7.77
CA SER A 93 8.39 -11.60 8.02
C SER A 93 7.95 -10.96 6.70
N MET A 94 6.64 -10.88 6.47
CA MET A 94 6.06 -10.30 5.25
C MET A 94 5.88 -8.79 5.39
N ALA A 95 6.54 -8.01 4.53
CA ALA A 95 6.53 -6.56 4.52
C ALA A 95 5.33 -5.95 3.77
N TYR A 96 4.62 -6.74 2.96
CA TYR A 96 3.46 -6.30 2.18
C TYR A 96 2.52 -7.48 1.94
N VAL A 97 1.21 -7.21 1.89
CA VAL A 97 0.20 -8.15 1.43
C VAL A 97 -0.80 -7.50 0.48
N ALA A 98 -1.31 -8.28 -0.47
CA ALA A 98 -2.40 -7.89 -1.36
C ALA A 98 -3.32 -9.08 -1.62
N LEU A 99 -4.55 -8.79 -2.01
CA LEU A 99 -5.49 -9.79 -2.50
C LEU A 99 -5.45 -9.86 -4.03
N ASP A 100 -5.76 -11.02 -4.58
CA ASP A 100 -6.14 -11.10 -5.99
C ASP A 100 -7.57 -10.55 -6.21
N PRO A 101 -7.96 -10.21 -7.44
CA PRO A 101 -9.28 -9.62 -7.71
C PRO A 101 -10.47 -10.56 -7.46
N THR A 102 -10.25 -11.87 -7.26
CA THR A 102 -11.30 -12.80 -6.82
C THR A 102 -11.44 -12.86 -5.30
N GLY A 103 -10.42 -12.43 -4.55
CA GLY A 103 -10.35 -12.54 -3.09
C GLY A 103 -10.02 -13.94 -2.59
N GLY A 104 -9.64 -14.86 -3.48
CA GLY A 104 -9.29 -16.25 -3.15
C GLY A 104 -7.83 -16.43 -2.74
N LEU A 105 -6.97 -15.44 -2.95
CA LEU A 105 -5.54 -15.49 -2.67
C LEU A 105 -5.10 -14.30 -1.82
N LEU A 106 -4.25 -14.58 -0.84
CA LEU A 106 -3.42 -13.58 -0.16
C LEU A 106 -1.98 -13.71 -0.66
N LEU A 107 -1.52 -12.69 -1.38
CA LEU A 107 -0.16 -12.57 -1.87
C LEU A 107 0.68 -11.80 -0.84
N ALA A 108 1.90 -12.27 -0.56
CA ALA A 108 2.77 -11.68 0.45
C ALA A 108 4.22 -11.56 -0.04
N ALA A 109 4.90 -10.46 0.32
CA ALA A 109 6.32 -10.23 0.00
C ALA A 109 7.16 -10.10 1.27
N SER A 110 8.32 -10.75 1.31
CA SER A 110 9.28 -10.69 2.43
C SER A 110 10.54 -9.92 2.06
N TYR A 111 10.75 -8.80 2.75
CA TYR A 111 11.88 -7.92 2.54
C TYR A 111 13.22 -8.51 3.01
N GLY A 112 13.25 -9.13 4.19
CA GLY A 112 14.48 -9.75 4.71
C GLY A 112 14.73 -11.14 4.14
N GLY A 113 13.68 -11.80 3.63
CA GLY A 113 13.73 -13.17 3.15
C GLY A 113 14.05 -13.32 1.67
N ASP A 114 14.01 -12.25 0.88
CA ASP A 114 14.15 -12.28 -0.58
C ASP A 114 13.17 -13.29 -1.23
N LYS A 115 11.91 -13.27 -0.77
CA LYS A 115 10.89 -14.21 -1.25
C LYS A 115 9.49 -13.63 -1.25
N ILE A 116 8.61 -14.25 -2.03
CA ILE A 116 7.17 -14.05 -1.99
C ILE A 116 6.45 -15.34 -1.60
N ALA A 117 5.21 -15.22 -1.13
CA ALA A 117 4.35 -16.34 -0.81
C ALA A 117 2.93 -16.13 -1.36
N VAL A 118 2.28 -17.22 -1.76
CA VAL A 118 0.86 -17.29 -2.12
C VAL A 118 0.15 -18.14 -1.08
N LEU A 119 -0.89 -17.59 -0.46
CA LEU A 119 -1.75 -18.30 0.49
C LEU A 119 -3.17 -18.36 -0.08
N LEU A 120 -3.85 -19.49 0.12
CA LEU A 120 -5.27 -19.62 -0.24
C LEU A 120 -6.14 -19.01 0.86
N ILE A 121 -7.22 -18.36 0.44
CA ILE A 121 -8.34 -17.93 1.27
C ILE A 121 -9.51 -18.85 0.97
N ASP A 122 -10.07 -19.48 2.00
CA ASP A 122 -11.19 -20.39 1.82
C ASP A 122 -12.52 -19.65 1.57
N LYS A 123 -13.57 -20.40 1.27
CA LYS A 123 -14.91 -19.85 1.02
C LYS A 123 -15.54 -19.08 2.19
N ASN A 124 -14.99 -19.20 3.40
CA ASN A 124 -15.43 -18.47 4.58
C ASN A 124 -14.57 -17.21 4.82
N GLY A 125 -13.63 -16.90 3.91
CA GLY A 125 -12.72 -15.76 4.04
C GLY A 125 -11.50 -16.05 4.93
N LEU A 126 -11.24 -17.30 5.32
CA LEU A 126 -10.16 -17.63 6.24
C LEU A 126 -8.87 -17.98 5.48
N VAL A 127 -7.74 -17.39 5.89
CA VAL A 127 -6.43 -17.74 5.31
C VAL A 127 -6.03 -19.14 5.77
N THR A 128 -5.64 -19.98 4.82
CA THR A 128 -5.19 -21.35 5.07
C THR A 128 -3.85 -21.42 5.79
N ALA A 129 -3.65 -22.46 6.61
CA ALA A 129 -2.52 -22.56 7.56
C ALA A 129 -1.12 -22.69 6.94
N ARG A 130 -1.00 -22.88 5.61
CA ARG A 130 0.28 -23.02 4.90
C ARG A 130 0.24 -22.26 3.59
N ALA A 131 1.36 -21.63 3.25
CA ALA A 131 1.54 -21.08 1.91
C ALA A 131 1.44 -22.21 0.87
N GLN A 132 0.59 -21.98 -0.13
CA GLN A 132 0.47 -22.83 -1.31
C GLN A 132 1.77 -22.81 -2.13
N GLN A 133 2.40 -21.65 -2.20
CA GLN A 133 3.64 -21.44 -2.94
C GLN A 133 4.55 -20.47 -2.18
N VAL A 134 5.86 -20.73 -2.19
CA VAL A 134 6.90 -19.80 -1.75
C VAL A 134 7.95 -19.74 -2.84
N ILE A 135 8.27 -18.54 -3.32
CA ILE A 135 9.17 -18.32 -4.47
C ILE A 135 10.29 -17.38 -4.04
N ALA A 136 11.54 -17.79 -4.26
CA ALA A 136 12.69 -16.90 -4.12
C ALA A 136 12.67 -15.82 -5.20
N THR A 137 13.06 -14.61 -4.83
CA THR A 137 13.02 -13.42 -5.69
C THR A 137 14.40 -12.75 -5.78
N GLY A 138 14.48 -11.60 -6.45
CA GLY A 138 15.56 -10.65 -6.22
C GLY A 138 15.63 -10.19 -4.75
N ARG A 139 16.67 -9.42 -4.43
CA ARG A 139 16.93 -8.91 -3.08
C ARG A 139 15.83 -7.94 -2.65
N ASN A 140 15.39 -8.09 -1.42
CA ASN A 140 14.45 -7.23 -0.72
C ASN A 140 13.10 -7.06 -1.41
N ALA A 141 12.34 -8.15 -1.56
CA ALA A 141 10.97 -8.10 -2.05
C ALA A 141 10.11 -7.22 -1.12
N HIS A 142 9.63 -6.08 -1.63
CA HIS A 142 8.98 -5.07 -0.78
C HIS A 142 7.48 -4.95 -1.02
N SER A 143 6.98 -5.08 -2.25
CA SER A 143 5.55 -5.02 -2.57
C SER A 143 5.19 -6.10 -3.58
N ILE A 144 3.93 -6.56 -3.52
CA ILE A 144 3.35 -7.53 -4.45
C ILE A 144 1.91 -7.13 -4.73
N VAL A 145 1.55 -6.97 -6.00
CA VAL A 145 0.19 -6.61 -6.44
C VAL A 145 -0.20 -7.40 -7.69
N THR A 146 -1.49 -7.59 -7.89
CA THR A 146 -2.06 -8.07 -9.16
C THR A 146 -2.37 -6.91 -10.09
N ASP A 147 -2.37 -7.17 -11.40
CA ASP A 147 -3.13 -6.35 -12.33
C ASP A 147 -4.64 -6.47 -12.03
N ARG A 148 -5.47 -5.55 -12.55
CA ARG A 148 -6.91 -5.53 -12.26
C ARG A 148 -7.64 -6.77 -12.78
N THR A 149 -7.08 -7.52 -13.73
CA THR A 149 -7.68 -8.78 -14.22
C THR A 149 -7.30 -10.00 -13.39
N GLY A 150 -6.28 -9.91 -12.55
CA GLY A 150 -5.79 -11.02 -11.74
C GLY A 150 -5.00 -12.06 -12.55
N LYS A 151 -4.52 -11.70 -13.74
CA LYS A 151 -3.71 -12.58 -14.61
C LYS A 151 -2.22 -12.38 -14.40
N TYR A 152 -1.81 -11.21 -13.96
CA TYR A 152 -0.41 -10.84 -13.82
C TYR A 152 -0.12 -10.30 -12.42
N VAL A 153 1.06 -10.61 -11.92
CA VAL A 153 1.53 -10.18 -10.59
C VAL A 153 2.87 -9.49 -10.73
N PHE A 154 3.00 -8.35 -10.05
CA PHE A 154 4.20 -7.51 -10.05
C PHE A 154 4.80 -7.45 -8.66
N VAL A 155 6.11 -7.61 -8.57
CA VAL A 155 6.85 -7.65 -7.30
C VAL A 155 8.03 -6.70 -7.38
N THR A 156 8.11 -5.74 -6.47
CA THR A 156 9.30 -4.88 -6.35
C THR A 156 10.38 -5.56 -5.54
N ASN A 157 11.63 -5.41 -5.97
CA ASN A 157 12.81 -5.86 -5.27
C ASN A 157 13.74 -4.67 -5.06
N LEU A 158 13.70 -4.08 -3.86
CA LEU A 158 14.43 -2.86 -3.53
C LEU A 158 15.94 -3.05 -3.75
N GLY A 159 16.51 -4.15 -3.24
CA GLY A 159 17.96 -4.39 -3.32
C GLY A 159 18.44 -4.77 -4.73
N SER A 160 17.53 -5.17 -5.62
CA SER A 160 17.85 -5.58 -6.99
C SER A 160 17.52 -4.56 -8.06
N ASP A 161 16.97 -3.39 -7.70
CA ASP A 161 16.51 -2.37 -8.66
C ASP A 161 15.63 -2.97 -9.76
N ALA A 162 14.68 -3.82 -9.38
CA ALA A 162 13.86 -4.58 -10.33
C ALA A 162 12.40 -4.68 -9.91
N VAL A 163 11.54 -4.79 -10.92
CA VAL A 163 10.15 -5.22 -10.81
C VAL A 163 10.02 -6.58 -11.51
N GLN A 164 9.85 -7.64 -10.73
CA GLN A 164 9.57 -8.97 -11.26
C GLN A 164 8.11 -9.11 -11.68
N GLN A 165 7.89 -9.96 -12.68
CA GLN A 165 6.63 -10.13 -13.38
C GLN A 165 6.28 -11.61 -13.40
N PHE A 166 5.06 -11.94 -13.00
CA PHE A 166 4.57 -13.32 -12.95
C PHE A 166 3.23 -13.42 -13.67
N ILE A 167 2.99 -14.59 -14.26
CA ILE A 167 1.67 -15.03 -14.74
C ILE A 167 1.02 -15.81 -13.60
N LEU A 168 -0.21 -15.41 -13.24
CA LEU A 168 -1.05 -16.07 -12.24
C LEU A 168 -2.00 -17.04 -12.95
N HIS A 169 -1.87 -18.33 -12.62
CA HIS A 169 -2.76 -19.34 -13.17
C HIS A 169 -4.15 -19.24 -12.50
N PRO A 170 -5.23 -18.96 -13.26
CA PRO A 170 -6.51 -18.54 -12.68
C PRO A 170 -7.19 -19.60 -11.82
N GLU A 171 -7.00 -20.88 -12.13
CA GLU A 171 -7.65 -21.97 -11.39
C GLU A 171 -6.84 -22.47 -10.19
N THR A 172 -5.52 -22.37 -10.25
CA THR A 172 -4.64 -23.00 -9.26
C THR A 172 -4.01 -21.99 -8.32
N GLY A 173 -4.02 -20.69 -8.66
CA GLY A 173 -3.35 -19.65 -7.88
C GLY A 173 -1.82 -19.70 -7.98
N ILE A 174 -1.25 -20.59 -8.82
CA ILE A 174 0.19 -20.74 -8.96
C ILE A 174 0.76 -19.61 -9.82
N LEU A 175 1.83 -18.99 -9.31
CA LEU A 175 2.64 -18.01 -10.04
C LEU A 175 3.76 -18.70 -10.81
N LYS A 176 3.98 -18.25 -12.05
CA LYS A 176 5.14 -18.59 -12.88
C LYS A 176 5.81 -17.30 -13.38
N PRO A 177 7.14 -17.24 -13.49
CA PRO A 177 7.80 -16.08 -14.09
C PRO A 177 7.23 -15.77 -15.48
N ASN A 178 7.04 -14.49 -15.78
CA ASN A 178 6.68 -14.03 -17.12
C ASN A 178 7.92 -13.99 -18.03
N ASP A 179 7.76 -13.64 -19.31
CA ASP A 179 8.86 -13.44 -20.26
C ASP A 179 8.78 -12.04 -20.91
N PRO A 180 9.67 -11.10 -20.52
CA PRO A 180 10.76 -11.27 -19.56
C PRO A 180 10.29 -11.37 -18.10
N ALA A 181 11.06 -12.07 -17.26
CA ALA A 181 10.71 -12.29 -15.86
C ALA A 181 10.77 -11.02 -14.99
N GLN A 182 11.44 -9.97 -15.46
CA GLN A 182 11.57 -8.70 -14.76
C GLN A 182 11.86 -7.54 -15.71
N VAL A 183 11.58 -6.33 -15.23
CA VAL A 183 12.12 -5.08 -15.76
C VAL A 183 13.00 -4.43 -14.70
N LEU A 184 14.03 -3.71 -15.13
CA LEU A 184 14.91 -2.97 -14.23
C LEU A 184 14.38 -1.54 -14.04
N THR A 185 14.60 -0.99 -12.85
CA THR A 185 14.56 0.45 -12.62
C THR A 185 15.96 1.05 -12.83
N GLY A 186 16.10 2.36 -12.63
CA GLY A 186 17.42 2.99 -12.50
C GLY A 186 18.25 2.35 -11.39
N LYS A 187 19.57 2.32 -11.56
CA LYS A 187 20.51 1.78 -10.56
C LYS A 187 20.43 2.60 -9.27
N GLY A 188 20.30 1.92 -8.13
CA GLY A 188 20.17 2.52 -6.80
C GLY A 188 18.81 3.17 -6.55
N PHE A 189 17.79 2.93 -7.39
CA PHE A 189 16.46 3.50 -7.17
C PHE A 189 15.76 2.84 -5.98
N GLY A 190 15.88 1.53 -5.84
CA GLY A 190 15.22 0.77 -4.79
C GLY A 190 13.69 0.81 -4.92
N PRO A 191 13.07 0.15 -5.91
CA PRO A 191 11.63 0.13 -6.07
C PRO A 191 10.95 -0.45 -4.83
N ARG A 192 9.87 0.20 -4.39
CA ARG A 192 9.21 -0.07 -3.12
C ARG A 192 7.74 -0.42 -3.31
N HIS A 193 6.82 0.53 -3.35
CA HIS A 193 5.38 0.27 -3.48
C HIS A 193 4.89 0.45 -4.92
N ILE A 194 3.86 -0.31 -5.28
CA ILE A 194 3.24 -0.33 -6.61
C ILE A 194 1.78 0.11 -6.49
N VAL A 195 1.31 0.91 -7.44
CA VAL A 195 -0.12 1.05 -7.73
C VAL A 195 -0.41 0.75 -9.20
N VAL A 196 -1.50 0.02 -9.44
CA VAL A 196 -2.03 -0.24 -10.79
C VAL A 196 -3.15 0.75 -11.08
N SER A 197 -3.07 1.42 -12.22
CA SER A 197 -4.09 2.36 -12.70
C SER A 197 -5.51 1.76 -12.68
N PRO A 198 -6.56 2.57 -12.46
CA PRO A 198 -7.94 2.08 -12.49
C PRO A 198 -8.36 1.44 -13.82
N ASP A 199 -7.82 1.91 -14.94
CA ASP A 199 -8.11 1.38 -16.29
C ASP A 199 -7.22 0.19 -16.70
N ASN A 200 -6.32 -0.25 -15.81
CA ASN A 200 -5.40 -1.37 -15.98
C ASN A 200 -4.39 -1.22 -17.13
N LYS A 201 -4.03 0.01 -17.51
CA LYS A 201 -3.05 0.24 -18.61
C LYS A 201 -1.67 0.67 -18.14
N ALA A 202 -1.59 1.19 -16.92
CA ALA A 202 -0.36 1.71 -16.32
C ALA A 202 -0.09 1.09 -14.94
N VAL A 203 1.19 0.90 -14.65
CA VAL A 203 1.72 0.52 -13.33
C VAL A 203 2.71 1.61 -12.90
N TYR A 204 2.49 2.18 -11.71
CA TYR A 204 3.35 3.20 -11.12
C TYR A 204 4.12 2.63 -9.94
N VAL A 205 5.43 2.80 -9.94
CA VAL A 205 6.34 2.24 -8.94
C VAL A 205 7.09 3.36 -8.25
N LEU A 206 6.87 3.52 -6.95
CA LEU A 206 7.63 4.46 -6.12
C LEU A 206 8.96 3.84 -5.72
N THR A 207 10.04 4.61 -5.82
CA THR A 207 11.39 4.19 -5.47
C THR A 207 11.80 4.78 -4.12
N GLU A 208 12.16 3.93 -3.16
CA GLU A 208 12.45 4.32 -1.76
C GLU A 208 13.70 5.20 -1.67
N LEU A 209 14.74 4.86 -2.43
CA LEU A 209 16.08 5.43 -2.28
C LEU A 209 16.28 6.68 -3.14
N THR A 210 15.45 6.89 -4.16
CA THR A 210 15.56 8.07 -5.04
C THR A 210 14.30 8.92 -5.11
N GLY A 211 13.18 8.49 -4.53
CA GLY A 211 11.95 9.29 -4.51
C GLY A 211 11.42 9.58 -5.91
N HIS A 212 11.59 8.65 -6.84
CA HIS A 212 11.02 8.71 -8.18
C HIS A 212 9.77 7.84 -8.25
N VAL A 213 8.84 8.23 -9.12
CA VAL A 213 7.75 7.38 -9.58
C VAL A 213 8.09 6.96 -11.01
N VAL A 214 8.34 5.66 -11.19
CA VAL A 214 8.54 5.05 -12.51
C VAL A 214 7.19 4.62 -13.04
N HIS A 215 6.81 5.13 -14.21
CA HIS A 215 5.59 4.77 -14.91
C HIS A 215 5.92 3.72 -15.97
N TYR A 216 5.27 2.56 -15.86
CA TYR A 216 5.30 1.51 -16.85
C TYR A 216 3.94 1.39 -17.56
N ALA A 217 3.96 1.30 -18.90
CA ALA A 217 2.82 0.81 -19.66
C ALA A 217 2.69 -0.70 -19.49
N LEU A 218 1.48 -1.18 -19.23
CA LEU A 218 1.13 -2.59 -19.11
C LEU A 218 0.60 -3.11 -20.44
N ASP A 219 1.29 -4.10 -21.00
CA ASP A 219 0.75 -4.91 -22.09
C ASP A 219 -0.34 -5.84 -21.54
N ALA A 220 -1.59 -5.63 -21.96
CA ALA A 220 -2.74 -6.39 -21.44
C ALA A 220 -2.74 -7.87 -21.84
N ASP A 221 -2.12 -8.21 -22.98
CA ASP A 221 -2.13 -9.57 -23.52
C ASP A 221 -0.95 -10.39 -22.98
N ARG A 222 0.20 -9.75 -22.77
CA ARG A 222 1.42 -10.39 -22.30
C ARG A 222 1.67 -10.21 -20.82
N GLY A 223 1.07 -9.21 -20.18
CA GLY A 223 1.35 -8.85 -18.79
C GLY A 223 2.76 -8.31 -18.56
N THR A 224 3.38 -7.77 -19.61
CA THR A 224 4.74 -7.24 -19.56
C THR A 224 4.72 -5.72 -19.43
N LEU A 225 5.63 -5.20 -18.62
CA LEU A 225 5.84 -3.79 -18.36
C LEU A 225 6.84 -3.20 -19.35
N ARG A 226 6.57 -1.99 -19.83
CA ARG A 226 7.52 -1.18 -20.60
C ARG A 226 7.60 0.20 -19.97
N GLU A 227 8.81 0.63 -19.60
CA GLU A 227 9.01 1.97 -19.02
C GLU A 227 8.55 3.05 -20.02
N VAL A 228 7.82 4.03 -19.50
CA VAL A 228 7.36 5.21 -20.23
C VAL A 228 8.12 6.45 -19.76
N GLU A 229 8.27 6.60 -18.44
CA GLU A 229 9.08 7.64 -17.83
C GLU A 229 9.43 7.33 -16.38
N SER A 230 10.35 8.13 -15.83
CA SER A 230 10.67 8.19 -14.41
C SER A 230 10.67 9.66 -13.99
N LEU A 231 9.82 10.02 -13.04
CA LEU A 231 9.64 11.39 -12.56
C LEU A 231 9.95 11.47 -11.06
N ALA A 232 10.78 12.43 -10.66
CA ALA A 232 11.03 12.70 -9.24
C ALA A 232 9.76 13.22 -8.54
N SER A 233 9.31 12.54 -7.48
CA SER A 233 8.29 13.03 -6.55
C SER A 233 8.89 13.76 -5.34
N VAL A 234 10.19 13.56 -5.10
CA VAL A 234 11.00 14.33 -4.16
C VAL A 234 11.83 15.34 -4.96
N PRO A 235 11.53 16.64 -4.87
CA PRO A 235 12.27 17.68 -5.61
C PRO A 235 13.76 17.72 -5.25
N GLU A 236 14.62 18.07 -6.21
CA GLU A 236 16.08 18.19 -5.99
C GLU A 236 16.44 19.25 -4.94
N ASP A 237 15.63 20.30 -4.80
CA ASP A 237 15.81 21.37 -3.82
C ASP A 237 15.39 20.96 -2.39
N ALA A 238 14.95 19.71 -2.17
CA ALA A 238 14.71 19.15 -0.85
C ALA A 238 16.00 18.95 -0.02
N GLY A 239 17.18 19.05 -0.65
CA GLY A 239 18.47 18.91 0.03
C GLY A 239 18.73 17.50 0.58
N LEU A 240 18.13 16.48 -0.05
CA LEU A 240 18.29 15.08 0.30
C LEU A 240 19.21 14.37 -0.68
N SER A 241 20.14 13.58 -0.16
CA SER A 241 20.96 12.69 -0.97
C SER A 241 20.26 11.34 -1.19
N PRO A 242 20.57 10.59 -2.26
CA PRO A 242 19.99 9.26 -2.46
C PRO A 242 20.17 8.35 -1.25
N GLY A 243 19.12 7.59 -0.93
CA GLY A 243 19.10 6.60 0.14
C GLY A 243 20.09 5.45 -0.07
N LEU A 244 20.28 4.68 0.99
CA LEU A 244 21.19 3.53 1.01
C LEU A 244 20.39 2.24 1.14
N ALA A 245 20.65 1.28 0.26
CA ALA A 245 20.15 -0.09 0.44
C ALA A 245 20.79 -0.72 1.71
N PRO A 246 20.13 -1.68 2.38
CA PRO A 246 20.63 -2.27 3.63
C PRO A 246 22.03 -2.89 3.55
N ASP A 247 22.43 -3.34 2.37
CA ASP A 247 23.71 -3.98 2.05
C ASP A 247 24.71 -3.01 1.38
N SER A 248 24.40 -1.71 1.34
CA SER A 248 25.27 -0.71 0.73
C SER A 248 26.59 -0.60 1.51
N VAL A 249 27.70 -0.75 0.79
CA VAL A 249 29.07 -0.48 1.30
C VAL A 249 29.45 1.00 1.21
N SER A 250 28.55 1.86 0.74
CA SER A 250 28.82 3.29 0.64
C SER A 250 28.81 3.90 2.04
N PRO A 251 29.85 4.66 2.44
CA PRO A 251 29.88 5.28 3.75
C PRO A 251 28.71 6.25 3.89
N ASP A 252 27.96 6.14 4.99
CA ASP A 252 26.99 7.15 5.37
C ASP A 252 27.75 8.45 5.68
N ASN A 253 27.58 9.45 4.82
CA ASN A 253 28.24 10.75 4.93
C ASN A 253 27.50 11.68 5.91
N GLY A 254 26.45 11.21 6.58
CA GLY A 254 25.68 11.98 7.55
C GLY A 254 24.69 12.96 6.93
N GLU A 255 24.59 13.00 5.59
CA GLU A 255 23.60 13.81 4.89
C GLU A 255 22.20 13.18 5.03
N PRO A 256 21.14 13.98 5.21
CA PRO A 256 19.77 13.51 5.14
C PRO A 256 19.50 12.74 3.84
N LYS A 257 18.91 11.55 3.96
CA LYS A 257 18.69 10.63 2.84
C LYS A 257 17.25 10.66 2.37
N ILE A 258 17.02 10.49 1.07
CA ILE A 258 15.68 10.22 0.53
C ILE A 258 15.18 8.90 1.12
N TRP A 259 13.97 8.91 1.67
CA TRP A 259 13.35 7.72 2.23
C TRP A 259 11.85 7.67 1.90
N ALA A 260 11.54 7.58 0.61
CA ALA A 260 10.16 7.52 0.14
C ALA A 260 9.46 6.24 0.61
N ALA A 261 8.16 6.30 0.91
CA ALA A 261 7.41 5.17 1.47
C ALA A 261 6.22 4.77 0.59
N ASP A 262 5.07 5.42 0.77
CA ASP A 262 3.84 4.90 0.20
C ASP A 262 3.41 5.66 -1.05
N ILE A 263 2.57 5.03 -1.86
CA ILE A 263 2.02 5.57 -3.11
C ILE A 263 0.53 5.20 -3.22
N GLY A 264 -0.29 6.19 -3.56
CA GLY A 264 -1.74 6.04 -3.70
C GLY A 264 -2.24 6.76 -4.94
N ILE A 265 -3.19 6.16 -5.65
CA ILE A 265 -3.83 6.71 -6.85
C ILE A 265 -5.32 6.89 -6.60
N THR A 266 -5.89 8.02 -7.02
CA THR A 266 -7.33 8.26 -6.88
C THR A 266 -8.15 7.29 -7.74
N PRO A 267 -9.38 6.93 -7.35
CA PRO A 267 -10.21 5.97 -8.09
C PRO A 267 -10.50 6.37 -9.54
N ASP A 268 -10.48 7.66 -9.84
CA ASP A 268 -10.65 8.22 -11.19
C ASP A 268 -9.34 8.25 -12.01
N GLY A 269 -8.22 7.86 -11.41
CA GLY A 269 -6.92 7.78 -12.06
C GLY A 269 -6.27 9.13 -12.38
N ARG A 270 -6.74 10.25 -11.80
CA ARG A 270 -6.24 11.60 -12.13
C ARG A 270 -5.12 12.10 -11.22
N PHE A 271 -5.06 11.63 -9.97
CA PHE A 271 -4.10 12.13 -8.98
C PHE A 271 -3.35 10.97 -8.32
N LEU A 272 -2.08 11.22 -8.03
CA LEU A 272 -1.18 10.29 -7.37
C LEU A 272 -0.48 11.00 -6.22
N TYR A 273 -0.42 10.35 -5.07
CA TYR A 273 0.22 10.88 -3.87
C TYR A 273 1.33 9.96 -3.40
N THR A 274 2.45 10.53 -2.96
CA THR A 274 3.57 9.76 -2.40
C THR A 274 4.05 10.34 -1.10
N THR A 275 4.56 9.51 -0.18
CA THR A 275 5.16 10.00 1.08
C THR A 275 6.68 9.91 1.09
N GLU A 276 7.33 10.87 1.76
CA GLU A 276 8.77 10.92 2.02
C GLU A 276 9.03 11.07 3.52
N ARG A 277 9.75 10.09 4.10
CA ARG A 277 9.87 9.91 5.55
C ARG A 277 10.82 10.89 6.21
N THR A 278 11.93 11.24 5.56
CA THR A 278 13.00 12.03 6.15
C THR A 278 12.56 13.47 6.41
N THR A 279 11.86 14.07 5.47
CA THR A 279 11.35 15.46 5.54
C THR A 279 9.88 15.54 5.92
N SER A 280 9.22 14.39 6.12
CA SER A 280 7.80 14.28 6.49
C SER A 280 6.89 15.04 5.52
N ARG A 281 7.04 14.72 4.23
CA ARG A 281 6.30 15.34 3.13
C ARG A 281 5.41 14.34 2.42
N LEU A 282 4.30 14.87 1.90
CA LEU A 282 3.36 14.21 1.02
C LEU A 282 3.35 14.95 -0.32
N ALA A 283 3.81 14.33 -1.39
CA ALA A 283 3.81 14.92 -2.73
C ALA A 283 2.48 14.65 -3.44
N LEU A 284 2.07 15.58 -4.31
CA LEU A 284 0.97 15.47 -5.25
C LEU A 284 1.52 15.46 -6.68
N LEU A 285 1.09 14.48 -7.46
CA LEU A 285 1.34 14.35 -8.88
C LEU A 285 0.01 14.25 -9.62
N LYS A 286 -0.07 14.87 -10.80
CA LYS A 286 -1.19 14.70 -11.75
C LYS A 286 -0.84 13.62 -12.76
N ILE A 287 -1.85 12.86 -13.16
CA ILE A 287 -1.78 11.85 -14.21
C ILE A 287 -2.54 12.37 -15.43
N ASP A 288 -1.86 12.41 -16.58
CA ASP A 288 -2.49 12.62 -17.87
C ASP A 288 -3.39 11.41 -18.20
N VAL A 289 -4.69 11.66 -18.40
CA VAL A 289 -5.69 10.60 -18.56
C VAL A 289 -5.56 9.83 -19.88
N ASP A 290 -4.88 10.40 -20.88
CA ASP A 290 -4.75 9.79 -22.20
C ASP A 290 -3.54 8.87 -22.28
N ASN A 291 -2.42 9.27 -21.67
CA ASN A 291 -1.15 8.57 -21.80
C ASN A 291 -0.51 8.12 -20.48
N GLY A 292 -1.13 8.43 -19.33
CA GLY A 292 -0.64 8.06 -18.01
C GLY A 292 0.59 8.83 -17.53
N ARG A 293 1.07 9.83 -18.28
CA ARG A 293 2.27 10.57 -17.87
C ARG A 293 2.02 11.42 -16.64
N LEU A 294 3.05 11.55 -15.82
CA LEU A 294 3.03 12.21 -14.54
C LEU A 294 3.49 13.66 -14.68
N THR A 295 2.91 14.54 -13.86
CA THR A 295 3.42 15.89 -13.63
C THR A 295 3.47 16.15 -12.13
N TYR A 296 4.64 16.51 -11.62
CA TYR A 296 4.79 16.95 -10.24
C TYR A 296 4.06 18.29 -10.05
N VAL A 297 3.24 18.39 -9.00
CA VAL A 297 2.48 19.63 -8.71
C VAL A 297 3.09 20.35 -7.51
N THR A 298 3.12 19.69 -6.36
CA THR A 298 3.55 20.29 -5.10
C THR A 298 3.78 19.22 -4.02
N ASN A 299 4.16 19.63 -2.82
CA ASN A 299 4.19 18.78 -1.64
C ASN A 299 3.70 19.51 -0.38
N TYR A 300 3.25 18.74 0.61
CA TYR A 300 2.67 19.22 1.86
C TYR A 300 3.43 18.66 3.06
N PRO A 301 3.71 19.46 4.10
CA PRO A 301 4.05 18.94 5.41
C PRO A 301 2.93 18.05 5.96
N THR A 302 3.29 16.93 6.56
CA THR A 302 2.34 15.98 7.12
C THR A 302 2.86 15.35 8.42
N GLU A 303 2.24 14.26 8.86
CA GLU A 303 2.64 13.52 10.06
C GLU A 303 4.11 13.10 10.02
N GLN A 304 4.79 13.08 11.16
CA GLN A 304 6.21 12.78 11.23
C GLN A 304 6.51 11.35 10.77
N GLN A 305 7.46 11.21 9.83
CA GLN A 305 7.85 9.93 9.22
C GLN A 305 6.67 9.19 8.56
N PRO A 306 6.01 9.79 7.54
CA PRO A 306 4.80 9.27 6.94
C PRO A 306 5.06 7.97 6.15
N ARG A 307 4.60 6.84 6.68
CA ARG A 307 4.85 5.52 6.10
C ARG A 307 3.66 4.90 5.37
N GLY A 308 2.45 5.28 5.74
CA GLY A 308 1.22 4.72 5.19
C GLY A 308 0.26 5.81 4.77
N ILE A 309 -0.34 5.64 3.61
CA ILE A 309 -1.44 6.48 3.12
C ILE A 309 -2.60 5.63 2.60
N ARG A 310 -3.80 6.19 2.63
CA ARG A 310 -4.95 5.57 1.95
C ARG A 310 -5.95 6.61 1.50
N ILE A 311 -6.34 6.51 0.23
CA ILE A 311 -7.42 7.30 -0.36
C ILE A 311 -8.72 6.53 -0.13
N ASP A 312 -9.77 7.24 0.29
CA ASP A 312 -11.07 6.62 0.49
C ASP A 312 -11.68 6.15 -0.84
N PRO A 313 -12.59 5.16 -0.83
CA PRO A 313 -13.17 4.63 -2.07
C PRO A 313 -13.91 5.67 -2.94
N SER A 314 -14.37 6.78 -2.37
CA SER A 314 -14.99 7.87 -3.14
C SER A 314 -13.97 8.84 -3.76
N GLY A 315 -12.69 8.74 -3.41
CA GLY A 315 -11.63 9.61 -3.93
C GLY A 315 -11.64 11.03 -3.35
N ARG A 316 -12.39 11.28 -2.28
CA ARG A 316 -12.58 12.61 -1.68
C ARG A 316 -11.67 12.87 -0.49
N PHE A 317 -11.15 11.83 0.14
CA PHE A 317 -10.33 11.95 1.35
C PHE A 317 -9.07 11.10 1.25
N LEU A 318 -7.99 11.63 1.80
CA LEU A 318 -6.70 10.97 1.95
C LEU A 318 -6.32 10.94 3.43
N VAL A 319 -6.05 9.75 3.96
CA VAL A 319 -5.58 9.55 5.33
C VAL A 319 -4.08 9.24 5.31
N VAL A 320 -3.33 9.83 6.22
CA VAL A 320 -1.87 9.67 6.34
C VAL A 320 -1.51 9.29 7.77
N SER A 321 -0.65 8.27 7.90
CA SER A 321 -0.05 7.84 9.17
C SER A 321 1.46 8.08 9.18
N GLY A 322 1.98 8.55 10.31
CA GLY A 322 3.41 8.71 10.56
C GLY A 322 3.92 7.78 11.65
N GLU A 323 5.02 7.06 11.40
CA GLU A 323 5.59 6.09 12.36
C GLU A 323 6.03 6.75 13.67
N LYS A 324 6.43 8.02 13.61
CA LYS A 324 6.86 8.82 14.76
C LYS A 324 5.80 9.82 15.22
N SER A 325 4.62 9.82 14.60
CA SER A 325 3.51 10.68 15.03
C SER A 325 2.65 9.97 16.07
N ASP A 326 2.06 10.75 16.96
CA ASP A 326 0.96 10.34 17.85
C ASP A 326 -0.42 10.59 17.20
N ARG A 327 -0.44 11.02 15.92
CA ARG A 327 -1.64 11.39 15.18
C ARG A 327 -1.65 10.87 13.73
N LEU A 328 -2.86 10.74 13.21
CA LEU A 328 -3.19 10.62 11.78
C LEU A 328 -3.67 11.97 11.26
N SER A 329 -3.34 12.29 10.02
CA SER A 329 -3.95 13.41 9.30
C SER A 329 -4.99 12.90 8.30
N VAL A 330 -6.13 13.59 8.20
CA VAL A 330 -7.10 13.42 7.11
C VAL A 330 -7.13 14.70 6.29
N TYR A 331 -7.05 14.55 4.97
CA TYR A 331 -7.14 15.63 4.01
C TYR A 331 -8.34 15.42 3.08
N ALA A 332 -9.05 16.48 2.75
CA ALA A 332 -9.98 16.51 1.62
C ALA A 332 -9.18 16.74 0.33
N ILE A 333 -9.54 16.01 -0.71
CA ILE A 333 -8.96 16.09 -2.05
C ILE A 333 -9.84 16.99 -2.90
N ASP A 334 -9.29 18.10 -3.38
CA ASP A 334 -9.93 18.93 -4.40
C ASP A 334 -10.04 18.12 -5.70
N GLN A 335 -11.27 17.93 -6.16
CA GLN A 335 -11.57 17.06 -7.30
C GLN A 335 -11.18 17.68 -8.65
N SER A 336 -10.84 18.97 -8.70
CA SER A 336 -10.44 19.67 -9.91
C SER A 336 -8.92 19.60 -10.14
N ASP A 337 -8.13 19.69 -9.08
CA ASP A 337 -6.67 19.79 -9.19
C ASP A 337 -5.86 18.85 -8.30
N GLY A 338 -6.50 18.07 -7.43
CA GLY A 338 -5.86 17.12 -6.52
C GLY A 338 -5.29 17.77 -5.27
N GLY A 339 -5.47 19.07 -5.08
CA GLY A 339 -5.00 19.81 -3.92
C GLY A 339 -5.54 19.24 -2.61
N LEU A 340 -4.75 19.34 -1.54
CA LEU A 340 -5.12 18.81 -0.22
C LEU A 340 -5.47 19.93 0.76
N ALA A 341 -6.65 19.81 1.38
CA ALA A 341 -7.06 20.64 2.51
C ALA A 341 -7.15 19.79 3.78
N LEU A 342 -6.46 20.18 4.85
CA LEU A 342 -6.51 19.44 6.11
C LEU A 342 -7.92 19.48 6.71
N VAL A 343 -8.52 18.30 6.91
CA VAL A 343 -9.81 18.12 7.60
C VAL A 343 -9.57 18.08 9.11
N GLY A 344 -8.61 17.27 9.56
CA GLY A 344 -8.36 17.10 10.98
C GLY A 344 -7.19 16.18 11.28
N ARG A 345 -6.76 16.21 12.55
CA ARG A 345 -5.77 15.29 13.11
C ARG A 345 -6.37 14.49 14.24
N TYR A 346 -6.12 13.19 14.26
CA TYR A 346 -6.77 12.23 15.16
C TYR A 346 -5.72 11.40 15.90
N PRO A 347 -5.91 11.11 17.20
CA PRO A 347 -4.92 10.34 17.96
C PRO A 347 -4.79 8.92 17.40
N VAL A 348 -3.56 8.38 17.41
CA VAL A 348 -3.24 7.00 17.03
C VAL A 348 -2.17 6.45 17.96
N ASN A 349 -2.12 5.13 18.10
CA ASN A 349 -1.10 4.46 18.87
C ASN A 349 0.27 4.46 18.18
N ALA A 350 1.32 4.28 18.99
CA ALA A 350 2.70 4.40 18.56
C ALA A 350 3.08 3.43 17.43
N GLY A 351 3.82 3.95 16.44
CA GLY A 351 4.27 3.17 15.29
C GLY A 351 3.20 2.97 14.22
N ALA A 352 2.25 3.90 14.08
CA ALA A 352 1.24 3.90 13.03
C ALA A 352 1.88 3.89 11.63
N ASN A 353 1.57 2.89 10.80
CA ASN A 353 2.31 2.70 9.54
C ASN A 353 1.56 2.08 8.36
N TRP A 354 0.33 1.62 8.54
CA TRP A 354 -0.49 1.06 7.47
C TRP A 354 -1.94 1.45 7.68
N ILE A 355 -2.64 1.77 6.58
CA ILE A 355 -4.03 2.21 6.62
C ILE A 355 -4.84 1.38 5.64
N GLU A 356 -5.95 0.83 6.11
CA GLU A 356 -6.96 0.13 5.33
C GLU A 356 -8.33 0.77 5.55
N MET A 357 -9.24 0.60 4.59
CA MET A 357 -10.60 1.13 4.69
C MET A 357 -11.65 0.12 4.24
N ALA A 358 -12.78 0.10 4.93
CA ALA A 358 -13.94 -0.71 4.60
C ALA A 358 -15.19 0.18 4.54
N THR A 359 -15.85 0.24 3.38
CA THR A 359 -17.08 1.02 3.19
C THR A 359 -18.29 0.11 2.96
N PHE A 360 -19.28 0.20 3.84
CA PHE A 360 -20.53 -0.55 3.75
C PHE A 360 -21.67 0.33 3.21
N PRO A 361 -22.65 -0.28 2.51
CA PRO A 361 -23.88 0.39 2.11
C PRO A 361 -24.63 1.04 3.26
#